data_AF-A0A2G9NS56-F1
#
_entry.id   AF-A0A2G9NS56-F1
#
_cell.length_a   1.000
_cell.length_b   1.000
_cell.length_c   1.000
_cell.angle_alpha   90.00
_cell.angle_beta   90.00
_cell.angle_gamma   90.00
#
_symmetry.space_group_name_H-M   'P 1'
#
loop_
_entity.id
_entity.type
_entity.pdbx_description
1 polymer ?
#
loop_
_entity_poly.entity_id
_entity_poly.type
_entity_poly.pdbx_seq_one_letter_code
_entity_poly.pdbx_strand_id
1 'polypeptide(L)'
;MKDIRWLTFSQSVAILGAGLVFPFYILFIKGLGVNFTEFGIAYGIFTISSALVHKWIGKSCDRFGNKLFLMFNSFGMAIIFLIFPIVTNMWQVYFIQVLLGVFGAMQKTSEKVIIANFTDGVKRGERIGIYHGWLAIFSGLAVMVGGYLADLLTLEIIFYIGSIFLFLSGLVIFKVSEDL
;
A
#
# COMPACT_ATOMS: atom_id res chain seq x y z
N MET A 1 -18.61 -6.19 -13.60
CA MET A 1 -19.16 -5.84 -12.26
C MET A 1 -18.67 -6.75 -11.14
N LYS A 2 -18.41 -8.05 -11.37
CA LYS A 2 -17.82 -8.91 -10.33
C LYS A 2 -16.35 -8.53 -10.04
N ASP A 3 -15.61 -8.08 -11.05
CA ASP A 3 -14.16 -7.84 -10.94
C ASP A 3 -13.83 -6.54 -10.21
N ILE A 4 -14.62 -5.49 -10.42
CA ILE A 4 -14.52 -4.26 -9.62
C ILE A 4 -14.80 -4.53 -8.12
N ARG A 5 -15.68 -5.48 -7.78
CA ARG A 5 -15.93 -5.86 -6.37
C ARG A 5 -14.72 -6.55 -5.76
N TRP A 6 -14.08 -7.46 -6.49
CA TRP A 6 -12.85 -8.11 -6.04
C TRP A 6 -11.70 -7.12 -5.90
N LEU A 7 -11.56 -6.17 -6.83
CA LEU A 7 -10.60 -5.08 -6.73
C LEU A 7 -10.85 -4.25 -5.47
N THR A 8 -12.07 -3.74 -5.29
CA THR A 8 -12.43 -2.94 -4.11
C THR A 8 -12.15 -3.73 -2.83
N PHE A 9 -12.52 -5.00 -2.76
CA PHE A 9 -12.27 -5.83 -1.58
C PHE A 9 -10.77 -6.02 -1.32
N SER A 10 -9.98 -6.33 -2.35
CA SER A 10 -8.52 -6.44 -2.24
C SER A 10 -7.91 -5.12 -1.74
N GLN A 11 -8.26 -3.99 -2.34
CA GLN A 11 -7.68 -2.70 -1.97
C GLN A 11 -8.13 -2.23 -0.59
N SER A 12 -9.37 -2.54 -0.18
CA SER A 12 -9.82 -2.37 1.21
C SER A 12 -8.96 -3.17 2.19
N VAL A 13 -8.68 -4.45 1.89
CA VAL A 13 -7.83 -5.30 2.73
C VAL A 13 -6.38 -4.78 2.77
N ALA A 14 -5.84 -4.32 1.64
CA ALA A 14 -4.50 -3.71 1.60
C ALA A 14 -4.45 -2.42 2.42
N ILE A 15 -5.47 -1.57 2.33
CA ILE A 15 -5.57 -0.33 3.09
C ILE A 15 -5.76 -0.58 4.59
N LEU A 16 -6.45 -1.65 4.99
CA LEU A 16 -6.46 -2.08 6.40
C LEU A 16 -5.03 -2.38 6.86
N GLY A 17 -4.30 -3.21 6.12
CA GLY A 17 -2.92 -3.56 6.49
C GLY A 17 -1.98 -2.36 6.54
N ALA A 18 -2.00 -1.54 5.50
CA ALA A 18 -1.18 -0.33 5.39
C ALA A 18 -1.57 0.75 6.41
N GLY A 19 -2.87 0.97 6.62
CA GLY A 19 -3.43 1.99 7.50
C GLY A 19 -3.17 1.69 8.99
N LEU A 20 -3.00 0.43 9.36
CA LEU A 20 -2.54 0.04 10.70
C LEU A 20 -1.11 0.51 10.98
N VAL A 21 -0.27 0.70 9.96
CA VAL A 21 1.18 0.88 10.12
C VAL A 21 1.65 2.29 9.76
N PHE A 22 1.30 2.80 8.58
CA PHE A 22 1.88 4.05 8.05
C PHE A 22 1.75 5.27 8.98
N PRO A 23 0.61 5.50 9.67
CA PRO A 23 0.49 6.62 10.60
C PRO A 23 1.44 6.51 11.81
N PHE A 24 1.75 5.28 12.25
CA PHE A 24 2.52 5.00 13.46
C PHE A 24 3.98 4.66 13.18
N TYR A 25 4.34 4.43 11.90
CA TYR A 25 5.70 4.14 11.46
C TYR A 25 6.72 5.19 11.94
N ILE A 26 6.36 6.47 11.99
CA ILE A 26 7.25 7.52 12.53
C ILE A 26 7.58 7.31 14.02
N LEU A 27 6.62 6.81 14.80
CA LEU A 27 6.83 6.50 16.21
C LEU A 27 7.80 5.31 16.38
N PHE A 28 7.68 4.32 15.49
CA PHE A 28 8.58 3.16 15.47
C PHE A 28 10.04 3.58 15.25
N ILE A 29 10.32 4.38 14.22
CA ILE A 29 11.71 4.82 13.94
C ILE A 29 12.23 5.82 14.96
N LYS A 30 11.35 6.61 15.62
CA LYS A 30 11.78 7.45 16.73
C LYS A 30 12.31 6.62 17.89
N GLY A 31 11.77 5.41 18.11
CA GLY A 31 12.31 4.43 19.04
C GLY A 31 13.75 4.02 18.74
N LEU A 32 14.20 4.15 17.49
CA LEU A 32 15.58 3.92 17.06
C LEU A 32 16.51 5.14 17.29
N GLY A 33 16.03 6.21 17.93
CA GLY A 33 16.80 7.44 18.16
C GLY A 33 16.85 8.40 16.97
N VAL A 34 16.01 8.17 15.95
CA VAL A 34 16.02 8.93 14.69
C VAL A 34 15.45 10.33 14.87
N ASN A 35 16.12 11.33 14.28
CA ASN A 35 15.68 12.72 14.30
C ASN A 35 14.75 13.08 13.11
N PHE A 36 14.15 14.27 13.15
CA PHE A 36 13.22 14.70 12.09
C PHE A 36 13.87 14.87 10.72
N THR A 37 15.16 15.23 10.66
CA THR A 37 15.91 15.36 9.40
C THR A 37 16.05 13.99 8.73
N GLU A 38 16.45 12.99 9.50
CA GLU A 38 16.61 11.61 9.01
C GLU A 38 15.27 11.03 8.54
N PHE A 39 14.19 11.26 9.28
CA PHE A 39 12.84 10.89 8.84
C PHE A 39 12.45 11.60 7.54
N GLY A 40 12.70 12.91 7.43
CA GLY A 40 12.43 13.69 6.23
C GLY A 40 13.18 13.15 5.01
N ILE A 41 14.45 12.78 5.18
CA ILE A 41 15.26 12.13 4.13
C ILE A 41 14.65 10.77 3.75
N ALA A 42 14.28 9.94 4.72
CA ALA A 42 13.66 8.64 4.47
C ALA A 42 12.36 8.78 3.65
N TYR A 43 11.47 9.68 4.06
CA TYR A 43 10.22 9.92 3.35
C TYR A 43 10.46 10.56 1.97
N GLY A 44 11.47 11.43 1.85
CA GLY A 44 11.96 11.97 0.58
C GLY A 44 12.42 10.87 -0.38
N ILE A 45 13.24 9.93 0.09
CA ILE A 45 13.71 8.76 -0.68
C ILE A 45 12.52 7.95 -1.18
N PHE A 46 11.52 7.69 -0.34
CA PHE A 46 10.29 7.00 -0.73
C PHE A 46 9.57 7.71 -1.88
N THR A 47 9.31 9.01 -1.74
CA THR A 47 8.57 9.77 -2.76
C THR A 47 9.34 9.91 -4.08
N ILE A 48 10.66 10.15 -4.03
CA ILE A 48 11.52 10.23 -5.21
C ILE A 48 11.59 8.87 -5.91
N SER A 49 11.80 7.78 -5.15
CA SER A 49 11.82 6.42 -5.70
C SER A 49 10.51 6.08 -6.39
N SER A 50 9.37 6.40 -5.75
CA SER A 50 8.05 6.25 -6.36
C SER A 50 7.93 7.05 -7.68
N ALA A 51 8.34 8.31 -7.68
CA ALA A 51 8.27 9.19 -8.86
C ALA A 51 9.06 8.63 -10.06
N LEU A 52 10.27 8.12 -9.82
CA LEU A 52 11.11 7.51 -10.86
C LEU A 52 10.47 6.26 -11.45
N VAL A 53 9.78 5.47 -10.62
CA VAL A 53 9.21 4.18 -11.01
C VAL A 53 7.86 4.31 -11.73
N HIS A 54 7.05 5.33 -11.43
CA HIS A 54 5.72 5.53 -12.04
C HIS A 54 5.72 5.44 -13.57
N LYS A 55 6.67 6.10 -14.25
CA LYS A 55 6.76 6.09 -15.72
C LYS A 55 7.03 4.70 -16.28
N TRP A 56 7.87 3.92 -15.60
CA TRP A 56 8.22 2.56 -16.02
C TRP A 56 7.06 1.59 -15.80
N ILE A 57 6.39 1.69 -14.66
CA ILE A 57 5.22 0.84 -14.36
C ILE A 57 4.10 1.14 -15.35
N GLY A 58 3.78 2.40 -15.63
CA GLY A 58 2.72 2.74 -16.59
C GLY A 58 2.92 2.06 -17.96
N LYS A 59 4.13 2.12 -18.51
CA LYS A 59 4.48 1.43 -19.77
C LYS A 59 4.44 -0.09 -19.65
N SER A 60 4.79 -0.62 -18.48
CA SER A 60 4.88 -2.06 -18.26
C SER A 60 3.50 -2.68 -18.02
N CYS A 61 2.56 -1.92 -17.46
CA CYS A 61 1.16 -2.31 -17.31
C CYS A 61 0.51 -2.64 -18.65
N ASP A 62 0.83 -1.88 -19.71
CA ASP A 62 0.33 -2.13 -21.06
C ASP A 62 0.81 -3.47 -21.64
N ARG A 63 1.95 -4.00 -21.15
CA ARG A 63 2.56 -5.24 -21.66
C ARG A 63 2.28 -6.47 -20.79
N PHE A 64 2.30 -6.30 -19.47
CA PHE A 64 2.26 -7.42 -18.52
C PHE A 64 0.95 -7.51 -17.73
N GLY A 65 0.04 -6.53 -17.91
CA GLY A 65 -1.18 -6.43 -17.13
C GLY A 65 -0.96 -5.66 -15.82
N ASN A 66 -2.01 -4.96 -15.40
CA ASN A 66 -2.07 -4.18 -14.16
C ASN A 66 -2.22 -5.08 -12.93
N LYS A 67 -2.90 -6.23 -13.08
CA LYS A 67 -3.12 -7.19 -11.99
C LYS A 67 -1.81 -7.69 -11.41
N LEU A 68 -0.85 -8.00 -12.27
CA LEU A 68 0.47 -8.50 -11.85
C LEU A 68 1.20 -7.49 -10.95
N PHE A 69 1.16 -6.20 -11.30
CA PHE A 69 1.80 -5.16 -10.50
C PHE A 69 1.07 -4.91 -9.16
N LEU A 70 -0.25 -5.04 -9.10
CA LEU A 70 -0.96 -5.03 -7.82
C LEU A 70 -0.54 -6.21 -6.94
N MET A 71 -0.36 -7.41 -7.51
CA MET A 71 0.13 -8.56 -6.75
C MET A 71 1.54 -8.34 -6.22
N PHE A 72 2.45 -7.84 -7.06
CA PHE A 72 3.82 -7.52 -6.62
C PHE A 72 3.83 -6.46 -5.53
N ASN A 73 2.97 -5.45 -5.62
CA ASN A 73 2.79 -4.52 -4.51
C ASN A 73 2.34 -5.24 -3.24
N SER A 74 1.23 -5.98 -3.27
CA SER A 74 0.66 -6.55 -2.05
C SER A 74 1.60 -7.54 -1.37
N PHE A 75 2.21 -8.45 -2.12
CA PHE A 75 3.18 -9.40 -1.55
C PHE A 75 4.50 -8.73 -1.16
N GLY A 76 4.99 -7.80 -1.98
CA GLY A 76 6.20 -7.05 -1.67
C GLY A 76 6.07 -6.22 -0.41
N MET A 77 4.94 -5.51 -0.25
CA MET A 77 4.61 -4.75 0.96
C MET A 77 4.44 -5.67 2.18
N ALA A 78 3.82 -6.84 2.02
CA ALA A 78 3.72 -7.82 3.11
C ALA A 78 5.11 -8.25 3.60
N ILE A 79 6.03 -8.55 2.68
CA ILE A 79 7.42 -8.90 3.02
C ILE A 79 8.14 -7.73 3.68
N ILE A 80 7.98 -6.50 3.18
CA ILE A 80 8.56 -5.31 3.82
C ILE A 80 8.06 -5.17 5.25
N PHE A 81 6.74 -5.31 5.48
CA PHE A 81 6.17 -5.17 6.81
C PHE A 81 6.62 -6.29 7.75
N LEU A 82 6.91 -7.48 7.23
CA LEU A 82 7.48 -8.58 8.01
C LEU A 82 8.94 -8.28 8.43
N ILE A 83 9.71 -7.61 7.57
CA ILE A 83 11.12 -7.29 7.79
C ILE A 83 11.31 -5.96 8.55
N PHE A 84 10.33 -5.05 8.51
CA PHE A 84 10.46 -3.73 9.12
C PHE A 84 10.79 -3.78 10.63
N PRO A 85 10.14 -4.64 11.44
CA PRO A 85 10.41 -4.73 12.87
C PRO A 85 11.84 -5.10 13.26
N ILE A 86 12.56 -5.81 12.39
CA ILE A 86 13.94 -6.25 12.67
C ILE A 86 14.99 -5.20 12.27
N VAL A 87 14.56 -4.03 11.81
CA VAL A 87 15.44 -2.93 11.42
C VAL A 87 16.06 -2.29 12.65
N THR A 88 17.39 -2.14 12.61
CA THR A 88 18.19 -1.61 13.72
C THR A 88 18.93 -0.33 13.36
N ASN A 89 19.02 0.00 12.06
CA ASN A 89 19.85 1.10 11.57
C ASN A 89 19.15 1.93 10.49
N MET A 90 19.47 3.22 10.43
CA MET A 90 18.83 4.15 9.48
C MET A 90 19.09 3.82 8.01
N TRP A 91 20.27 3.27 7.68
CA TRP A 91 20.57 2.84 6.31
C TRP A 91 19.63 1.74 5.81
N GLN A 92 19.18 0.84 6.70
CA GLN A 92 18.19 -0.19 6.38
C GLN A 92 16.81 0.45 6.13
N VAL A 93 16.45 1.46 6.93
CA VAL A 93 15.24 2.26 6.72
C VAL A 93 15.27 2.90 5.33
N TYR A 94 16.37 3.56 4.94
CA TYR A 94 16.48 4.17 3.61
C TYR A 94 16.32 3.16 2.48
N PHE A 95 16.93 1.98 2.60
CA PHE A 95 16.75 0.92 1.62
C PHE A 95 15.30 0.46 1.52
N ILE A 96 14.64 0.25 2.66
CA ILE A 96 13.22 -0.12 2.69
C ILE A 96 12.35 0.98 2.09
N GLN A 97 12.66 2.26 2.30
CA GLN A 97 11.90 3.37 1.69
C GLN A 97 11.97 3.38 0.17
N VAL A 98 13.11 2.98 -0.42
CA VAL A 98 13.20 2.75 -1.87
C VAL A 98 12.21 1.68 -2.31
N LEU A 99 12.19 0.54 -1.62
CA LEU A 99 11.28 -0.58 -1.94
C LEU A 99 9.80 -0.19 -1.75
N LEU A 100 9.48 0.51 -0.65
CA LEU A 100 8.15 1.06 -0.41
C LEU A 100 7.74 2.00 -1.55
N GLY A 101 8.66 2.81 -2.06
CA GLY A 101 8.42 3.70 -3.19
C GLY A 101 8.12 2.95 -4.48
N VAL A 102 8.92 1.92 -4.77
CA VAL A 102 8.73 1.03 -5.93
C VAL A 102 7.36 0.35 -5.88
N PHE A 103 7.04 -0.32 -4.77
CA PHE A 103 5.76 -1.01 -4.62
C PHE A 103 4.59 -0.02 -4.56
N GLY A 104 4.77 1.15 -3.94
CA GLY A 104 3.76 2.21 -3.90
C GLY A 104 3.42 2.74 -5.30
N ALA A 105 4.43 2.89 -6.16
CA ALA A 105 4.22 3.26 -7.56
C ALA A 105 3.49 2.15 -8.34
N MET A 106 3.82 0.87 -8.08
CA MET A 106 3.11 -0.28 -8.66
C MET A 106 1.62 -0.26 -8.28
N GLN A 107 1.30 -0.05 -7.01
CA GLN A 107 -0.08 0.04 -6.53
C GLN A 107 -0.83 1.18 -7.19
N LYS A 108 -0.36 2.41 -6.98
CA LYS A 108 -1.07 3.63 -7.37
C LYS A 108 -1.28 3.73 -8.88
N THR A 109 -0.33 3.25 -9.68
CA THR A 109 -0.46 3.29 -11.15
C THR A 109 -1.45 2.24 -11.62
N SER A 110 -1.28 0.99 -11.19
CA SER A 110 -2.09 -0.13 -11.67
C SER A 110 -3.53 -0.06 -11.19
N GLU A 111 -3.74 0.35 -9.93
CA GLU A 111 -5.07 0.59 -9.36
C GLU A 111 -5.84 1.63 -10.20
N LYS A 112 -5.21 2.76 -10.52
CA LYS A 112 -5.84 3.84 -11.30
C LYS A 112 -6.21 3.39 -12.70
N VAL A 113 -5.36 2.60 -13.36
CA VAL A 113 -5.66 2.06 -14.70
C VAL A 113 -6.84 1.09 -14.64
N ILE A 114 -6.84 0.15 -13.68
CA ILE A 114 -7.94 -0.81 -13.55
C ILE A 114 -9.27 -0.09 -13.23
N ILE A 115 -9.26 0.88 -12.31
CA ILE A 115 -10.46 1.68 -12.01
C ILE A 115 -10.91 2.44 -13.26
N ALA A 116 -9.99 3.05 -14.00
CA ALA A 116 -10.32 3.77 -15.23
C ALA A 116 -11.08 2.88 -16.21
N ASN A 117 -10.60 1.65 -16.42
CA ASN A 117 -11.21 0.67 -17.33
C ASN A 117 -12.59 0.19 -16.86
N PHE A 118 -12.85 0.10 -15.55
CA PHE A 118 -14.15 -0.32 -15.04
C PHE A 118 -15.18 0.81 -14.87
N THR A 119 -14.75 2.07 -14.97
CA THR A 119 -15.60 3.22 -14.65
C THR A 119 -16.05 4.02 -15.86
N ASP A 120 -16.05 3.44 -17.06
CA ASP A 120 -16.47 4.14 -18.29
C ASP A 120 -17.90 4.71 -18.28
N GLY A 121 -18.09 5.76 -19.07
CA GLY A 121 -19.39 6.42 -19.35
C GLY A 121 -19.69 7.67 -18.52
N VAL A 122 -20.93 8.17 -18.65
CA VAL A 122 -21.40 9.46 -18.09
C VAL A 122 -21.28 9.53 -16.56
N LYS A 123 -21.36 8.39 -15.87
CA LYS A 123 -21.28 8.29 -14.40
C LYS A 123 -19.90 7.93 -13.86
N ARG A 124 -18.84 8.13 -14.64
CA ARG A 124 -17.46 7.77 -14.25
C ARG A 124 -17.03 8.39 -12.92
N GLY A 125 -17.25 9.71 -12.77
CA GLY A 125 -16.87 10.44 -11.55
C GLY A 125 -17.59 9.91 -10.31
N GLU A 126 -18.89 9.62 -10.41
CA GLU A 126 -19.70 9.04 -9.32
C GLU A 126 -19.14 7.68 -8.89
N ARG A 127 -18.82 6.80 -9.84
CA ARG A 127 -18.28 5.46 -9.54
C ARG A 127 -16.90 5.51 -8.89
N ILE A 128 -16.01 6.37 -9.39
CA ILE A 128 -14.68 6.61 -8.79
C ILE A 128 -14.84 7.18 -7.36
N GLY A 129 -15.78 8.12 -7.18
CA GLY A 129 -16.09 8.70 -5.88
C GLY A 129 -16.58 7.66 -4.87
N ILE A 130 -17.52 6.79 -5.25
CA ILE A 130 -18.00 5.69 -4.40
C ILE A 130 -16.86 4.74 -4.03
N TYR A 131 -16.01 4.37 -5.01
CA TYR A 131 -14.85 3.53 -4.78
C TYR A 131 -13.89 4.12 -3.73
N HIS A 132 -13.46 5.37 -3.90
CA HIS A 132 -12.56 6.02 -2.96
C HIS A 132 -13.22 6.34 -1.61
N GLY A 133 -14.52 6.65 -1.59
CA GLY A 133 -15.28 6.83 -0.36
C GLY A 133 -15.27 5.55 0.49
N TRP A 134 -15.46 4.39 -0.15
CA TRP A 134 -15.36 3.10 0.53
C TRP A 134 -13.95 2.85 1.06
N LEU A 135 -12.90 3.08 0.26
CA LEU A 135 -11.52 2.93 0.71
C LEU A 135 -11.17 3.85 1.88
N ALA A 136 -11.68 5.09 1.87
CA ALA A 136 -11.44 6.06 2.95
C ALA A 136 -12.06 5.61 4.28
N ILE A 137 -13.25 5.01 4.26
CA ILE A 137 -13.87 4.41 5.46
C ILE A 137 -12.97 3.33 6.04
N PHE A 138 -12.49 2.39 5.20
CA PHE A 138 -11.59 1.33 5.65
C PHE A 138 -10.26 1.88 6.18
N SER A 139 -9.71 2.90 5.51
CA SER A 139 -8.49 3.58 5.98
C SER A 139 -8.72 4.21 7.35
N GLY A 140 -9.81 4.96 7.54
CA GLY A 140 -10.13 5.60 8.82
C GLY A 140 -10.27 4.59 9.95
N LEU A 141 -11.03 3.52 9.71
CA LEU A 141 -11.17 2.41 10.66
C LEU A 141 -9.81 1.76 10.97
N ALA A 142 -8.96 1.54 9.96
CA ALA A 142 -7.63 0.99 10.15
C ALA A 142 -6.76 1.88 11.05
N VAL A 143 -6.75 3.19 10.83
CA VAL A 143 -5.97 4.11 11.66
C VAL A 143 -6.51 4.16 13.09
N MET A 144 -7.83 4.21 13.27
CA MET A 144 -8.45 4.22 14.60
C MET A 144 -8.13 2.93 15.37
N VAL A 145 -8.31 1.77 14.74
CA VAL A 145 -7.97 0.47 15.33
C VAL A 145 -6.47 0.37 15.57
N GLY A 146 -5.65 0.82 14.62
CA GLY A 146 -4.19 0.82 14.74
C GLY A 146 -3.69 1.64 15.92
N GLY A 147 -4.30 2.80 16.18
CA GLY A 147 -3.98 3.63 17.35
C GLY A 147 -4.32 2.92 18.65
N TYR A 148 -5.52 2.35 18.74
CA TYR A 148 -5.92 1.55 19.90
C TYR A 148 -5.01 0.33 20.11
N LEU A 149 -4.62 -0.36 19.04
CA LEU A 149 -3.66 -1.47 19.12
C LEU A 149 -2.26 -1.01 19.50
N ALA A 150 -1.82 0.20 19.13
CA ALA A 150 -0.53 0.75 19.52
C ALA A 150 -0.43 1.10 21.01
N ASP A 151 -1.56 1.38 21.67
CA ASP A 151 -1.59 1.55 23.12
C ASP A 151 -1.54 0.22 23.87
N LEU A 152 -2.05 -0.86 23.27
CA LEU A 152 -2.15 -2.19 23.90
C LEU A 152 -1.01 -3.14 23.56
N LEU A 153 -0.41 -3.00 22.38
CA LEU A 153 0.57 -3.91 21.80
C LEU A 153 1.84 -3.15 21.44
N THR A 154 2.91 -3.89 21.11
CA THR A 154 4.10 -3.27 20.54
C THR A 154 3.86 -2.89 19.08
N LEU A 155 4.52 -1.83 18.61
CA LEU A 155 4.45 -1.41 17.21
C LEU A 155 4.88 -2.54 16.26
N GLU A 156 5.84 -3.38 16.66
CA GLU A 156 6.27 -4.57 15.92
C GLU A 156 5.12 -5.53 15.60
N ILE A 157 4.22 -5.79 16.56
CA ILE A 157 3.06 -6.67 16.34
C ILE A 157 2.13 -6.07 15.29
N ILE A 158 1.98 -4.75 15.27
CA ILE A 158 1.13 -4.05 14.29
C ILE A 158 1.69 -4.20 12.87
N PHE A 159 3.01 -4.16 12.70
CA PHE A 159 3.65 -4.47 11.43
C PHE A 159 3.34 -5.91 10.97
N TYR A 160 3.41 -6.89 11.87
CA TYR A 160 3.07 -8.27 11.53
C TYR A 160 1.60 -8.45 11.15
N ILE A 161 0.68 -7.82 11.88
CA ILE A 161 -0.75 -7.81 11.53
C ILE A 161 -0.93 -7.17 10.15
N GLY A 162 -0.32 -6.01 9.90
CA GLY A 162 -0.37 -5.32 8.61
C GLY A 162 0.16 -6.19 7.47
N SER A 163 1.25 -6.94 7.71
CA SER A 163 1.81 -7.91 6.76
C SER A 163 0.80 -9.00 6.38
N ILE A 164 0.08 -9.57 7.35
CA ILE A 164 -0.97 -10.58 7.09
C ILE A 164 -2.07 -10.00 6.21
N PHE A 165 -2.57 -8.80 6.50
CA PHE A 165 -3.59 -8.15 5.68
C PHE A 165 -3.09 -7.91 4.24
N LEU A 166 -1.87 -7.42 4.06
CA LEU A 166 -1.28 -7.20 2.74
C LEU A 166 -1.10 -8.51 1.96
N PHE A 167 -0.69 -9.59 2.64
CA PHE A 167 -0.61 -10.92 2.03
C PHE A 167 -1.98 -11.43 1.58
N LEU A 168 -3.00 -11.31 2.44
CA LEU A 168 -4.38 -11.67 2.11
C LEU A 168 -4.92 -10.84 0.94
N SER A 169 -4.59 -9.55 0.86
CA SER A 169 -4.93 -8.71 -0.29
C SER A 169 -4.34 -9.27 -1.58
N GLY A 170 -3.06 -9.67 -1.55
CA GLY A 170 -2.38 -10.35 -2.67
C GLY A 170 -3.12 -11.61 -3.13
N LEU A 171 -3.59 -12.43 -2.18
CA LEU A 171 -4.40 -13.62 -2.49
C LEU A 171 -5.74 -13.28 -3.14
N VAL A 172 -6.39 -12.20 -2.71
CA VAL A 172 -7.66 -11.74 -3.31
C VAL A 172 -7.46 -11.25 -4.74
N ILE A 173 -6.33 -10.61 -5.05
CA ILE A 173 -6.06 -10.07 -6.40
C ILE A 173 -6.11 -11.17 -7.46
N PHE A 174 -5.72 -12.42 -7.14
CA PHE A 174 -5.84 -13.53 -8.08
C PHE A 174 -7.26 -13.71 -8.65
N LYS A 175 -8.30 -13.32 -7.90
CA LYS A 175 -9.71 -13.41 -8.31
C LYS A 175 -10.18 -12.25 -9.19
N VAL A 176 -9.41 -11.18 -9.31
CA VAL A 176 -9.70 -10.09 -10.24
C VAL A 176 -9.46 -10.64 -11.65
N SER A 177 -10.50 -10.77 -12.48
CA SER A 177 -10.27 -11.10 -13.89
C SER A 177 -9.64 -9.88 -14.57
N GLU A 178 -8.57 -10.16 -15.29
CA GLU A 178 -7.94 -9.18 -16.17
C GLU A 178 -8.50 -9.41 -17.56
N ASP A 179 -9.82 -9.27 -17.69
CA ASP A 179 -10.47 -9.23 -19.00
C ASP A 179 -10.30 -7.79 -19.51
N LEU A 180 -9.20 -7.59 -20.24
CA LEU A 180 -8.91 -6.43 -21.08
C LEU A 180 -9.03 -6.83 -22.55
#